data_AF-A0A094GXS9-F1
#
_entry.id   AF-A0A094GXS9-F1
#
_cell.length_a   1.000
_cell.length_b   1.000
_cell.length_c   1.000
_cell.angle_alpha   90.00
_cell.angle_beta   90.00
_cell.angle_gamma   90.00
#
_symmetry.space_group_name_H-M   'P 1'
#
loop_
_entity.id
_entity.type
_entity.pdbx_description
1 polymer ?
#
loop_
_entity_poly.entity_id
_entity_poly.type
_entity_poly.pdbx_seq_one_letter_code
_entity_poly.pdbx_strand_id
1 'polypeptide(L)'
;MPTAIKLDHRKPITYESALNKDVNIISQAAYLEAATELYQSLWDQRQTIEALVRHHLRLSKQDTCIVNAKAQWIRGSFNVCVPIEVRSTRYYKKLIFRCPMPHKLAEVKYPGTVDEKLSSEVGTYAWIQHQCPDIRIPHLIVVGSGVRLREGSEAKCVCEILRPPTIISTST
;
A
#
# COMPACT_ATOMS: atom_id res chain seq x y z
N MET A 1 8.84 -5.77 -34.09
CA MET A 1 8.44 -4.89 -32.97
C MET A 1 7.11 -5.41 -32.43
N PRO A 2 6.95 -5.67 -31.12
CA PRO A 2 5.67 -6.15 -30.59
C PRO A 2 4.57 -5.11 -30.87
N THR A 3 3.44 -5.58 -31.40
CA THR A 3 2.30 -4.73 -31.82
C THR A 3 1.64 -4.00 -30.64
N ALA A 4 1.87 -4.46 -29.41
CA ALA A 4 1.41 -3.80 -28.19
C ALA A 4 2.41 -3.95 -27.05
N ILE A 5 2.61 -2.87 -26.29
CA ILE A 5 3.45 -2.83 -25.10
C ILE A 5 2.59 -3.21 -23.90
N LYS A 6 3.04 -4.20 -23.11
CA LYS A 6 2.39 -4.56 -21.86
C LYS A 6 2.64 -3.47 -20.83
N LEU A 7 1.57 -3.04 -20.20
CA LEU A 7 1.61 -2.06 -19.13
C LEU A 7 1.12 -2.71 -17.85
N ASP A 8 1.71 -2.29 -16.75
CA ASP A 8 1.38 -2.80 -15.43
C ASP A 8 -0.10 -2.57 -15.07
N HIS A 9 -0.83 -3.67 -14.92
CA HIS A 9 -2.28 -3.73 -14.67
C HIS A 9 -3.15 -2.89 -15.62
N ARG A 10 -2.70 -2.68 -16.86
CA ARG A 10 -3.47 -2.01 -17.92
C ARG A 10 -3.57 -2.91 -19.14
N LYS A 11 -4.58 -2.66 -19.97
CA LYS A 11 -4.63 -3.29 -21.30
C LYS A 11 -3.34 -2.93 -22.06
N PRO A 12 -2.76 -3.87 -22.81
CA PRO A 12 -1.63 -3.58 -23.69
C PRO A 12 -1.95 -2.37 -24.57
N ILE A 13 -0.95 -1.51 -24.79
CA ILE A 13 -1.11 -0.29 -25.58
C ILE A 13 -0.39 -0.41 -26.92
N THR A 14 -1.05 -0.04 -28.01
CA THR A 14 -0.40 0.04 -29.33
C THR A 14 0.38 1.35 -29.46
N TYR A 15 1.26 1.43 -30.45
CA TYR A 15 2.02 2.64 -30.73
C TYR A 15 1.10 3.84 -31.04
N GLU A 16 0.07 3.64 -31.87
CA GLU A 16 -0.88 4.69 -32.26
C GLU A 16 -1.69 5.19 -31.05
N SER A 17 -2.07 4.29 -30.15
CA SER A 17 -2.74 4.67 -28.90
C SER A 17 -1.79 5.39 -27.94
N ALA A 18 -0.50 5.04 -27.94
CA ALA A 18 0.51 5.69 -27.11
C ALA A 18 0.79 7.13 -27.54
N LEU A 19 0.81 7.42 -28.84
CA LEU A 19 1.00 8.79 -29.38
C LEU A 19 -0.07 9.78 -28.90
N ASN A 20 -1.26 9.30 -28.57
CA ASN A 20 -2.38 10.12 -28.12
C ASN A 20 -2.44 10.27 -26.59
N LYS A 21 -1.41 9.86 -25.85
CA LYS A 21 -1.37 9.97 -24.38
C LYS A 21 -0.20 10.82 -23.92
N ASP A 22 -0.49 11.76 -23.04
CA ASP A 22 0.49 12.63 -22.40
C ASP A 22 1.13 11.96 -21.17
N VAL A 23 1.62 10.73 -21.34
CA VAL A 23 2.30 9.98 -20.27
C VAL A 23 3.49 9.22 -20.84
N ASN A 24 4.55 9.07 -20.04
CA ASN A 24 5.73 8.32 -20.44
C ASN A 24 5.44 6.80 -20.44
N ILE A 25 4.99 6.28 -21.58
CA ILE A 25 4.64 4.86 -21.78
C ILE A 25 5.85 3.94 -21.59
N ILE A 26 7.06 4.39 -21.96
CA ILE A 26 8.31 3.61 -21.80
C ILE A 26 8.58 3.40 -20.31
N SER A 27 8.50 4.46 -19.52
CA SER A 27 8.65 4.40 -18.06
C SER A 27 7.60 3.49 -17.41
N GLN A 28 6.33 3.58 -17.84
CA GLN A 28 5.28 2.69 -17.34
C GLN A 28 5.49 1.21 -17.67
N ALA A 29 6.04 0.93 -18.86
CA ALA A 29 6.39 -0.43 -19.26
C ALA A 29 7.55 -0.98 -18.43
N ALA A 30 8.56 -0.15 -18.15
CA ALA A 30 9.69 -0.52 -17.29
C ALA A 30 9.27 -0.85 -15.85
N TYR A 31 8.17 -0.27 -15.35
CA TYR A 31 7.66 -0.54 -14.00
C TYR A 31 6.95 -1.89 -13.84
N LEU A 32 6.62 -2.58 -14.93
CA LEU A 32 5.85 -3.83 -14.87
C LEU A 32 6.55 -4.91 -14.06
N GLU A 33 7.85 -5.09 -14.28
CA GLU A 33 8.66 -6.09 -13.57
C GLU A 33 8.77 -5.75 -12.08
N ALA A 34 9.22 -4.54 -11.77
CA ALA A 34 9.36 -4.06 -10.39
C ALA A 34 8.04 -4.05 -9.60
N ALA A 35 6.90 -3.81 -10.27
CA ALA A 35 5.59 -3.94 -9.63
C ALA A 35 5.23 -5.39 -9.36
N THR A 36 5.48 -6.30 -10.32
CA THR A 36 5.23 -7.73 -10.15
C THR A 36 6.05 -8.30 -8.99
N GLU A 37 7.33 -7.93 -8.91
CA GLU A 37 8.23 -8.30 -7.81
C GLU A 37 7.73 -7.78 -6.46
N LEU A 38 7.31 -6.51 -6.38
CA LEU A 38 6.76 -5.93 -5.16
C LEU A 38 5.52 -6.70 -4.68
N TYR A 39 4.58 -6.98 -5.57
CA TYR A 39 3.35 -7.72 -5.23
C TYR A 39 3.66 -9.16 -4.77
N GLN A 40 4.63 -9.81 -5.42
CA GLN A 40 5.08 -11.14 -5.03
C GLN A 40 5.75 -11.11 -3.65
N SER A 41 6.65 -10.16 -3.42
CA SER A 41 7.35 -10.00 -2.15
C SER A 41 6.39 -9.73 -0.99
N LEU A 42 5.42 -8.82 -1.16
CA LEU A 42 4.39 -8.56 -0.15
C LEU A 42 3.55 -9.80 0.16
N TRP A 43 3.25 -10.62 -0.85
CA TRP A 43 2.48 -11.84 -0.68
C TRP A 43 3.25 -12.93 0.06
N ASP A 44 4.54 -13.06 -0.25
CA ASP A 44 5.44 -13.99 0.44
C ASP A 44 5.66 -13.55 1.89
N GLN A 45 5.61 -12.24 2.17
CA GLN A 45 5.70 -11.65 3.50
C GLN A 45 4.35 -11.44 4.19
N ARG A 46 3.25 -12.01 3.68
CA ARG A 46 1.90 -11.79 4.27
C ARG A 46 1.82 -12.17 5.76
N GLN A 47 2.50 -13.23 6.18
CA GLN A 47 2.55 -13.63 7.59
C GLN A 47 3.29 -12.61 8.45
N THR A 48 4.34 -11.97 7.91
CA THR A 48 5.05 -10.87 8.56
C THR A 48 4.12 -9.66 8.72
N ILE A 49 3.34 -9.34 7.68
CA ILE A 49 2.33 -8.26 7.72
C ILE A 49 1.28 -8.55 8.81
N GLU A 50 0.75 -9.77 8.85
CA GLU A 50 -0.20 -10.21 9.89
C GLU A 50 0.42 -10.12 11.29
N ALA A 51 1.65 -10.57 11.47
CA ALA A 51 2.36 -10.52 12.75
C ALA A 51 2.57 -9.07 13.23
N LEU A 52 2.95 -8.16 12.33
CA LEU A 52 3.06 -6.73 12.62
C LEU A 52 1.72 -6.15 13.09
N VAL A 53 0.65 -6.40 12.33
CA VAL A 53 -0.69 -5.90 12.68
C VAL A 53 -1.15 -6.46 14.03
N ARG A 54 -0.92 -7.77 14.28
CA ARG A 54 -1.22 -8.41 15.57
C ARG A 54 -0.49 -7.77 16.72
N HIS A 55 0.81 -7.52 16.56
CA HIS A 55 1.65 -6.90 17.58
C HIS A 55 1.13 -5.50 17.92
N HIS A 56 0.90 -4.69 16.89
CA HIS A 56 0.47 -3.30 17.05
C HIS A 56 -0.95 -3.14 17.60
N LEU A 57 -1.86 -4.05 17.28
CA LEU A 57 -3.22 -4.07 17.84
C LEU A 57 -3.33 -4.86 19.15
N ARG A 58 -2.22 -5.39 19.66
CA ARG A 58 -2.15 -6.22 20.88
C ARG A 58 -3.15 -7.38 20.82
N LEU A 59 -3.23 -8.04 19.67
CA LEU A 59 -4.15 -9.16 19.45
C LEU A 59 -3.71 -10.38 20.25
N SER A 60 -4.67 -11.02 20.90
CA SER A 60 -4.49 -12.27 21.63
C SER A 60 -4.35 -13.46 20.67
N LYS A 61 -3.90 -14.61 21.19
CA LYS A 61 -3.76 -15.84 20.39
C LYS A 61 -5.08 -16.33 19.79
N GLN A 62 -6.22 -16.04 20.44
CA GLN A 62 -7.54 -16.41 19.93
C GLN A 62 -8.10 -15.47 18.86
N ASP A 63 -7.51 -14.28 18.71
CA ASP A 63 -7.93 -13.33 17.66
C ASP A 63 -7.33 -13.74 16.31
N THR A 64 -8.04 -13.49 15.22
CA THR A 64 -7.56 -13.73 13.86
C THR A 64 -7.16 -12.42 13.19
N CYS A 65 -6.12 -12.49 12.36
CA CYS A 65 -5.64 -11.39 11.52
C CYS A 65 -5.22 -12.01 10.20
N ILE A 66 -5.88 -11.61 9.10
CA ILE A 66 -5.72 -12.24 7.80
C ILE A 66 -5.46 -11.16 6.76
N VAL A 67 -4.39 -11.31 6.00
CA VAL A 67 -4.15 -10.53 4.77
C VAL A 67 -5.03 -11.10 3.66
N ASN A 68 -5.84 -10.24 3.04
CA ASN A 68 -6.74 -10.65 1.97
C ASN A 68 -5.97 -11.07 0.71
N ALA A 69 -6.61 -11.88 -0.14
CA ALA A 69 -6.02 -12.39 -1.38
C ALA A 69 -5.53 -11.26 -2.31
N LYS A 70 -4.46 -11.51 -3.09
CA LYS A 70 -3.88 -10.53 -4.03
C LYS A 70 -4.91 -9.88 -4.96
N ALA A 71 -5.94 -10.62 -5.37
CA ALA A 71 -7.02 -10.13 -6.22
C ALA A 71 -7.85 -8.99 -5.59
N GLN A 72 -7.81 -8.84 -4.26
CA GLN A 72 -8.51 -7.80 -3.51
C GLN A 72 -7.62 -6.59 -3.21
N TRP A 73 -6.34 -6.62 -3.59
CA TRP A 73 -5.43 -5.53 -3.30
C TRP A 73 -5.75 -4.32 -4.16
N ILE A 74 -5.75 -3.15 -3.53
CA ILE A 74 -6.11 -1.90 -4.18
C ILE A 74 -4.83 -1.21 -4.62
N ARG A 75 -4.76 -0.83 -5.89
CA ARG A 75 -3.59 -0.16 -6.43
C ARG A 75 -3.84 1.34 -6.59
N GLY A 76 -3.05 2.15 -5.89
CA GLY A 76 -2.98 3.59 -6.11
C GLY A 76 -1.89 3.99 -7.10
N SER A 77 -1.72 5.30 -7.29
CA SER A 77 -0.65 5.83 -8.14
C SER A 77 0.74 5.53 -7.59
N PHE A 78 0.94 5.69 -6.27
CA PHE A 78 2.25 5.55 -5.60
C PHE A 78 2.28 4.53 -4.47
N ASN A 79 1.14 3.94 -4.12
CA ASN A 79 1.01 2.99 -3.02
C ASN A 79 0.25 1.75 -3.49
N VAL A 80 0.61 0.58 -2.95
CA VAL A 80 -0.23 -0.61 -2.95
C VAL A 80 -0.90 -0.71 -1.58
N CYS A 81 -2.21 -0.97 -1.59
CA CYS A 81 -3.05 -1.08 -0.42
C CYS A 81 -3.47 -2.55 -0.27
N VAL A 82 -3.03 -3.17 0.82
CA VAL A 82 -3.29 -4.57 1.16
C VAL A 82 -4.41 -4.59 2.21
N PRO A 83 -5.62 -5.07 1.88
CA PRO A 83 -6.69 -5.20 2.86
C PRO A 83 -6.37 -6.28 3.88
N ILE A 84 -6.70 -5.99 5.14
CA ILE A 84 -6.48 -6.90 6.27
C ILE A 84 -7.77 -6.97 7.08
N GLU A 85 -8.19 -8.20 7.39
CA GLU A 85 -9.31 -8.46 8.27
C GLU A 85 -8.82 -8.93 9.64
N VAL A 86 -9.28 -8.25 10.69
CA VAL A 86 -9.04 -8.63 12.07
C VAL A 86 -10.36 -9.03 12.71
N ARG A 87 -10.42 -10.25 13.26
CA ARG A 87 -11.57 -10.73 14.03
C ARG A 87 -11.14 -11.06 15.45
N SER A 88 -11.75 -10.39 16.40
CA SER A 88 -11.63 -10.68 17.82
C SER A 88 -13.01 -11.07 18.37
N THR A 89 -13.06 -11.71 19.53
CA THR A 89 -14.32 -11.99 20.24
C THR A 89 -15.12 -10.71 20.52
N ARG A 90 -14.46 -9.55 20.59
CA ARG A 90 -15.07 -8.26 20.94
C ARG A 90 -15.37 -7.37 19.74
N TYR A 91 -14.71 -7.58 18.60
CA TYR A 91 -14.85 -6.68 17.46
C TYR A 91 -14.38 -7.30 16.14
N TYR A 92 -14.92 -6.76 15.06
CA TYR A 92 -14.46 -6.98 13.70
C TYR A 92 -13.91 -5.66 13.13
N LYS A 93 -12.71 -5.68 12.55
CA LYS A 93 -12.08 -4.51 11.93
C LYS A 93 -11.53 -4.85 10.56
N LYS A 94 -11.80 -3.98 9.59
CA LYS A 94 -11.11 -3.93 8.31
C LYS A 94 -10.05 -2.85 8.37
N LEU A 95 -8.85 -3.20 7.95
CA LEU A 95 -7.69 -2.33 7.94
C LEU A 95 -7.09 -2.33 6.54
N ILE A 96 -6.39 -1.25 6.20
CA ILE A 96 -5.59 -1.19 4.98
C ILE A 96 -4.14 -1.02 5.38
N PHE A 97 -3.30 -1.94 4.94
CA PHE A 97 -1.84 -1.82 5.02
C PHE A 97 -1.33 -1.17 3.72
N ARG A 98 -0.82 0.05 3.82
CA ARG A 98 -0.32 0.82 2.66
C ARG A 98 1.19 0.71 2.59
N CYS A 99 1.71 0.24 1.47
CA CYS A 99 3.14 0.15 1.17
C CYS A 99 3.42 1.02 -0.07
N PRO A 100 4.39 1.96 -0.01
CA PRO A 100 4.81 2.70 -1.19
C PRO A 100 5.39 1.80 -2.27
N MET A 101 5.36 2.29 -3.52
CA MET A 101 5.96 1.63 -4.67
C MET A 101 7.33 2.27 -4.96
N PRO A 102 8.47 1.67 -4.55
CA PRO A 102 9.78 2.29 -4.67
C PRO A 102 10.15 2.62 -6.13
N HIS A 103 9.76 1.76 -7.07
CA HIS A 103 9.98 1.95 -8.50
C HIS A 103 9.32 3.23 -9.05
N LYS A 104 8.28 3.76 -8.41
CA LYS A 104 7.63 5.03 -8.79
C LYS A 104 8.13 6.26 -8.06
N LEU A 105 9.02 6.07 -7.09
CA LEU A 105 9.60 7.15 -6.29
C LEU A 105 11.07 7.40 -6.66
N ALA A 106 11.57 6.70 -7.69
CA ALA A 106 12.97 6.76 -8.09
C ALA A 106 13.94 6.39 -6.96
N GLU A 107 13.50 5.55 -6.00
CA GLU A 107 14.27 5.14 -4.83
C GLU A 107 15.65 4.55 -5.19
N VAL A 108 15.73 3.83 -6.32
CA VAL A 108 17.00 3.27 -6.83
C VAL A 108 18.00 4.38 -7.19
N LYS A 109 17.52 5.52 -7.68
CA LYS A 109 18.35 6.66 -8.10
C LYS A 109 18.60 7.63 -6.94
N TYR A 110 17.61 7.79 -6.07
CA TYR A 110 17.62 8.70 -4.93
C TYR A 110 17.17 7.93 -3.68
N PRO A 111 18.09 7.28 -2.97
CA PRO A 111 17.76 6.56 -1.75
C PRO A 111 17.14 7.50 -0.70
N GLY A 112 16.08 7.05 -0.02
CA GLY A 112 15.36 7.79 1.01
C GLY A 112 14.08 8.49 0.54
N THR A 113 13.76 8.46 -0.76
CA THR A 113 12.50 9.06 -1.27
C THR A 113 11.25 8.37 -0.72
N VAL A 114 11.32 7.07 -0.46
CA VAL A 114 10.25 6.31 0.22
C VAL A 114 10.05 6.83 1.64
N ASP A 115 11.13 7.03 2.39
CA ASP A 115 11.08 7.50 3.78
C ASP A 115 10.59 8.94 3.88
N GLU A 116 11.03 9.82 2.96
CA GLU A 116 10.56 11.20 2.86
C GLU A 116 9.05 11.26 2.58
N LYS A 117 8.59 10.48 1.61
CA LYS A 117 7.15 10.35 1.29
C LYS A 117 6.35 9.92 2.51
N LEU A 118 6.79 8.86 3.18
CA LEU A 118 6.07 8.30 4.31
C LEU A 118 6.07 9.23 5.51
N SER A 119 7.20 9.85 5.83
CA SER A 119 7.29 10.82 6.92
C SER A 119 6.32 11.98 6.71
N SER A 120 6.19 12.44 5.46
CA SER A 120 5.26 13.51 5.08
C SER A 120 3.79 13.07 5.20
N GLU A 121 3.44 11.87 4.72
CA GLU A 121 2.07 11.32 4.84
C GLU A 121 1.69 11.10 6.31
N VAL A 122 2.58 10.48 7.10
CA VAL A 122 2.39 10.23 8.53
C VAL A 122 2.22 11.53 9.30
N GLY A 123 3.08 12.52 9.05
CA GLY A 123 3.00 13.84 9.68
C GLY A 123 1.66 14.52 9.37
N THR A 124 1.20 14.42 8.12
CA THR A 124 -0.09 14.96 7.68
C THR A 124 -1.25 14.27 8.39
N TYR A 125 -1.28 12.92 8.41
CA TYR A 125 -2.32 12.17 9.11
C TYR A 125 -2.36 12.52 10.60
N ALA A 126 -1.21 12.51 11.28
CA ALA A 126 -1.11 12.81 12.70
C ALA A 126 -1.60 14.23 13.01
N TRP A 127 -1.24 15.21 12.17
CA TRP A 127 -1.67 16.59 12.33
C TRP A 127 -3.18 16.73 12.14
N ILE A 128 -3.76 16.19 11.06
CA ILE A 128 -5.21 16.28 10.81
C ILE A 128 -6.00 15.56 11.89
N GLN A 129 -5.56 14.37 12.32
CA GLN A 129 -6.23 13.61 13.39
C GLN A 129 -6.25 14.38 14.72
N HIS A 130 -5.21 15.17 14.99
CA HIS A 130 -5.10 15.92 16.23
C HIS A 130 -5.82 17.28 16.17
N GLN A 131 -5.68 18.01 15.06
CA GLN A 131 -6.16 19.39 14.92
C GLN A 131 -7.57 19.48 14.32
N CYS A 132 -8.00 18.46 13.59
CA CYS A 132 -9.27 18.46 12.86
C CYS A 132 -10.04 17.14 13.06
N PRO A 133 -10.43 16.80 14.31
CA PRO A 133 -11.06 15.51 14.62
C PRO A 133 -12.41 15.30 13.92
N ASP A 134 -13.08 16.39 13.52
CA ASP A 134 -14.37 16.33 12.80
C ASP A 134 -14.20 15.98 11.31
N ILE A 135 -12.98 16.09 10.77
CA ILE A 135 -12.71 15.71 9.39
C ILE A 135 -12.60 14.18 9.31
N ARG A 136 -13.50 13.58 8.53
CA ARG A 136 -13.51 12.14 8.29
C ARG A 136 -12.36 11.73 7.36
N ILE A 137 -11.20 11.46 7.95
CA ILE A 137 -10.07 10.82 7.30
C ILE A 137 -9.91 9.38 7.76
N PRO A 138 -9.25 8.52 6.96
CA PRO A 138 -8.80 7.24 7.47
C PRO A 138 -7.88 7.44 8.68
N HIS A 139 -8.06 6.64 9.73
CA HIS A 139 -7.23 6.78 10.91
C HIS A 139 -5.92 6.04 10.76
N LEU A 140 -4.80 6.78 10.76
CA LEU A 140 -3.48 6.21 10.98
C LEU A 140 -3.45 5.59 12.38
N ILE A 141 -3.23 4.28 12.44
CA ILE A 141 -3.11 3.53 13.68
C ILE A 141 -1.63 3.36 14.05
N VAL A 142 -0.83 3.01 13.05
CA VAL A 142 0.55 2.56 13.23
C VAL A 142 1.38 2.92 12.00
N VAL A 143 2.63 3.25 12.29
CA VAL A 143 3.75 3.26 11.35
C VAL A 143 4.69 2.14 11.76
N GLY A 144 4.87 1.15 10.91
CA GLY A 144 5.71 -0.01 11.20
C GLY A 144 6.84 -0.14 10.19
N SER A 145 8.03 -0.54 10.63
CA SER A 145 9.14 -0.97 9.77
C SER A 145 9.33 -2.48 9.97
N GLY A 146 9.41 -3.29 8.91
CA GLY A 146 9.68 -4.73 9.10
C GLY A 146 9.41 -5.66 7.93
N VAL A 147 8.73 -5.20 6.87
CA VAL A 147 8.62 -5.97 5.64
C VAL A 147 9.90 -5.75 4.82
N ARG A 148 10.70 -6.82 4.66
CA ARG A 148 11.89 -6.80 3.79
C ARG A 148 11.47 -7.18 2.37
N LEU A 149 11.67 -6.28 1.43
CA LEU A 149 11.63 -6.59 0.00
C LEU A 149 12.93 -7.34 -0.35
N ARG A 150 12.88 -8.37 -1.21
CA ARG A 150 14.08 -9.13 -1.58
C ARG A 150 14.98 -8.34 -2.54
N GLU A 151 16.24 -8.25 -2.14
CA GLU A 151 17.51 -7.84 -2.79
C GLU A 151 17.74 -6.39 -3.28
N GLY A 152 18.85 -5.80 -2.80
CA GLY A 152 19.55 -4.65 -3.39
C GLY A 152 19.47 -3.32 -2.63
N SER A 153 18.43 -3.13 -1.81
CA SER A 153 18.30 -1.98 -0.91
C SER A 153 17.54 -2.43 0.33
N GLU A 154 17.96 -1.96 1.51
CA GLU A 154 17.20 -2.14 2.76
C GLU A 154 15.90 -1.30 2.72
N ALA A 155 15.06 -1.51 1.71
CA ALA A 155 13.73 -0.95 1.66
C ALA A 155 12.89 -1.69 2.72
N LYS A 156 12.99 -1.23 3.96
CA LYS A 156 11.97 -1.47 4.99
C LYS A 156 10.69 -0.91 4.39
N CYS A 157 9.70 -1.75 4.07
CA CYS A 157 8.42 -1.16 3.76
C CYS A 157 7.88 -0.58 5.06
N VAL A 158 8.00 0.75 5.19
CA VAL A 158 7.35 1.51 6.22
C VAL A 158 5.90 1.66 5.77
N CYS A 159 4.99 1.21 6.62
CA CYS A 159 3.60 1.03 6.22
C CYS A 159 2.65 1.64 7.22
N GLU A 160 1.59 2.22 6.67
CA GLU A 160 0.51 2.81 7.44
C GLU A 160 -0.66 1.83 7.50
N ILE A 161 -1.16 1.60 8.72
CA ILE A 161 -2.41 0.86 8.93
C ILE A 161 -3.53 1.87 9.07
N LEU A 162 -4.42 1.94 8.08
CA LEU A 162 -5.57 2.83 8.08
C LEU A 162 -6.85 2.11 8.46
N ARG A 163 -7.65 2.69 9.35
CA ARG A 163 -9.07 2.32 9.50
C ARG A 163 -9.92 3.17 8.53
N PRO A 164 -10.83 2.58 7.74
CA PRO A 164 -11.77 3.36 6.94
C PRO A 164 -12.66 4.23 7.84
N PRO A 165 -13.13 5.40 7.37
CA PRO A 165 -13.98 6.28 8.17
C PRO A 165 -15.26 5.56 8.59
N THR A 166 -15.65 5.73 9.85
CA THR A 166 -16.94 5.24 10.35
C THR A 166 -18.05 5.98 9.60
N ILE A 167 -18.85 5.25 8.81
CA ILE A 167 -20.12 5.79 8.33
C ILE A 167 -21.03 5.82 9.55
N ILE A 168 -21.22 6.99 10.14
CA ILE A 168 -22.33 7.20 11.07
C ILE A 168 -23.59 7.09 10.20
N SER A 169 -24.26 5.95 10.29
CA SER A 169 -25.64 5.82 9.84
C SER A 169 -26.45 6.80 10.67
N THR A 170 -26.73 7.98 10.14
CA THR A 170 -27.79 8.83 10.67
C THR A 170 -29.10 8.13 10.34
N SER A 171 -29.56 7.26 11.24
CA SER A 171 -30.96 6.87 11.28
C SER A 171 -31.77 8.13 11.59
N THR A 172 -32.46 8.64 10.57
CA THR A 172 -33.56 9.60 10.74
C THR A 172 -34.86 8.81 10.63
#